data_AF-A0A3D2K464-F1
#
_entry.id   AF-A0A3D2K464-F1
#
_cell.length_a   1.000
_cell.length_b   1.000
_cell.length_c   1.000
_cell.angle_alpha   90.00
_cell.angle_beta   90.00
_cell.angle_gamma   90.00
#
_symmetry.space_group_name_H-M   'P 1'
#
loop_
_entity.id
_entity.type
_entity.pdbx_description
1 polymer ?
#
loop_
_entity_poly.entity_id
_entity_poly.type
_entity_poly.pdbx_seq_one_letter_code
_entity_poly.pdbx_strand_id
1 'polypeptide(L)'
;IYRGSKYASLDGTYFVADWGSGKVWGMQHTSSGKWAMEELLNTSLMPTGSGADEDGTIYMTTAHANYGGPVKPADNARGALWMMVEADKVPKGAETIPLDKK
;
A
#
# COMPACT_ATOMS: atom_id res chain seq x y z
N ILE A 1 6.02 5.09 7.21
CA ILE A 1 7.39 5.38 6.71
C ILE A 1 8.16 4.07 6.68
N TYR A 2 8.86 3.77 5.59
CA TYR A 2 9.64 2.54 5.52
C TYR A 2 11.03 2.74 6.14
N ARG A 3 11.37 1.84 7.06
CA ARG A 3 12.64 1.77 7.80
C ARG A 3 13.13 0.32 7.87
N GLY A 4 12.69 -0.49 6.90
CA GLY A 4 12.96 -1.90 6.88
C GLY A 4 14.33 -2.24 6.31
N SER A 5 14.79 -3.44 6.64
CA SER A 5 16.11 -3.94 6.22
C SER A 5 16.10 -4.68 4.87
N LYS A 6 14.91 -5.00 4.34
CA LYS A 6 14.74 -5.89 3.17
C LYS A 6 14.74 -5.18 1.81
N TYR A 7 14.16 -3.99 1.73
CA TYR A 7 13.90 -3.28 0.46
C TYR A 7 14.56 -1.91 0.48
N ALA A 8 15.82 -1.86 0.04
CA ALA A 8 16.66 -0.67 0.17
C ALA A 8 16.12 0.53 -0.61
N SER A 9 15.49 0.33 -1.77
CA SER A 9 14.90 1.43 -2.55
C SER A 9 13.69 2.08 -1.88
N LEU A 10 13.11 1.43 -0.86
CA LEU A 10 11.98 1.97 -0.12
C LEU A 10 12.40 2.80 1.10
N ASP A 11 13.68 2.76 1.52
CA ASP A 11 14.12 3.46 2.73
C ASP A 11 13.79 4.95 2.71
N GLY A 12 13.21 5.43 3.80
CA GLY A 12 12.80 6.82 3.94
C GLY A 12 11.51 7.20 3.24
N THR A 13 10.92 6.31 2.44
CA THR A 13 9.65 6.59 1.76
C THR A 13 8.50 6.66 2.75
N TYR A 14 7.77 7.76 2.69
CA TYR A 14 6.48 7.92 3.34
C TYR A 14 5.40 7.40 2.38
N PHE A 15 4.80 6.28 2.74
CA PHE A 15 3.67 5.73 1.98
C PHE A 15 2.38 6.35 2.48
N VAL A 16 1.56 6.79 1.52
CA VAL A 16 0.21 7.30 1.76
C VAL A 16 -0.71 6.62 0.76
N ALA A 17 -1.92 6.29 1.20
CA ALA A 17 -2.97 5.76 0.34
C ALA A 17 -4.31 6.33 0.81
N ASP A 18 -5.28 6.42 -0.11
CA ASP A 18 -6.64 6.82 0.24
C ASP A 18 -7.64 5.72 -0.13
N TRP A 19 -8.72 5.67 0.65
CA TRP A 19 -9.77 4.67 0.50
C TRP A 19 -10.55 4.81 -0.82
N GLY A 20 -10.74 6.04 -1.29
CA GLY A 20 -11.65 6.33 -2.41
C GLY A 20 -11.06 6.00 -3.77
N SER A 21 -9.78 6.33 -3.99
CA SER A 21 -9.10 6.03 -5.25
C SER A 21 -8.34 4.70 -5.22
N GLY A 22 -7.98 4.20 -4.04
CA GLY A 22 -7.16 2.99 -3.89
C GLY A 22 -5.70 3.16 -4.31
N LYS A 23 -5.27 4.37 -4.69
CA LYS A 23 -3.90 4.66 -5.09
C LYS A 23 -2.96 4.68 -3.90
N VAL A 24 -1.70 4.34 -4.18
CA VAL A 24 -0.60 4.43 -3.22
C VAL A 24 0.45 5.38 -3.77
N TRP A 25 0.84 6.34 -2.93
CA TRP A 25 1.87 7.32 -3.21
C TRP A 25 3.08 7.13 -2.31
N GLY A 26 4.25 7.45 -2.85
CA GLY A 26 5.49 7.60 -2.11
C GLY A 26 5.84 9.08 -2.00
N MET A 27 6.30 9.49 -0.82
CA MET A 27 6.84 10.82 -0.60
C MET A 27 8.25 10.75 -0.02
N GLN A 28 9.15 11.56 -0.57
CA GLN A 28 10.53 11.68 -0.12
C GLN A 28 11.03 13.12 -0.27
N HIS A 29 12.11 13.45 0.43
CA HIS A 29 12.84 14.68 0.17
C HIS A 29 13.65 14.55 -1.13
N THR A 30 13.52 15.54 -1.99
CA THR A 30 14.45 15.77 -3.11
C THR A 30 15.84 16.16 -2.59
N SER A 31 16.85 16.10 -3.46
CA SER A 31 18.20 16.58 -3.16
C SER A 31 18.25 18.06 -2.72
N SER A 32 17.24 18.86 -3.08
CA SER A 32 17.10 20.26 -2.66
C SER A 32 16.41 20.44 -1.30
N GLY A 33 16.06 19.35 -0.60
CA GLY A 33 15.37 19.37 0.69
C GLY A 33 13.85 19.56 0.60
N LYS A 34 13.29 19.79 -0.60
CA LYS A 34 11.82 19.88 -0.81
C LYS A 34 11.17 18.51 -0.82
N TRP A 35 9.91 18.40 -0.40
CA TRP A 35 9.11 17.20 -0.58
C TRP A 35 8.69 16.99 -2.04
N ALA A 36 8.81 15.76 -2.51
CA ALA A 36 8.20 15.28 -3.74
C ALA A 36 7.24 14.12 -3.42
N MET A 37 6.18 14.01 -4.20
CA MET A 37 5.17 12.95 -4.11
C MET A 37 4.99 12.31 -5.47
N GLU A 38 4.97 10.98 -5.51
CA GLU A 38 4.80 10.20 -6.73
C GLU A 38 3.73 9.13 -6.53
N GLU A 39 2.86 8.95 -7.53
CA GLU A 39 1.93 7.82 -7.58
C GLU A 39 2.70 6.56 -7.96
N LEU A 40 2.84 5.64 -7.01
CA LEU A 40 3.58 4.40 -7.17
C LEU A 40 2.67 3.29 -7.69
N LEU A 41 1.47 3.16 -7.14
CA LEU A 41 0.51 2.11 -7.48
C LEU A 41 -0.87 2.73 -7.71
N ASN A 42 -1.50 2.35 -8.82
CA ASN A 42 -2.91 2.59 -9.08
C ASN A 42 -3.66 1.27 -8.88
N THR A 43 -4.48 1.19 -7.83
CA THR A 43 -5.18 -0.04 -7.45
C THR A 43 -6.66 0.26 -7.25
N SER A 44 -7.49 -0.77 -7.33
CA SER A 44 -8.93 -0.69 -7.01
C SER A 44 -9.24 -1.15 -5.58
N LEU A 45 -8.22 -1.25 -4.73
CA LEU A 45 -8.39 -1.66 -3.34
C LEU A 45 -8.95 -0.51 -2.49
N MET A 46 -9.47 -0.85 -1.32
CA MET A 46 -9.94 0.10 -0.31
C MET A 46 -9.05 0.02 0.93
N PRO A 47 -7.90 0.73 0.97
CA PRO A 47 -7.02 0.77 2.13
C PRO A 47 -7.73 1.24 3.39
N THR A 48 -7.50 0.55 4.50
CA THR A 48 -8.08 0.89 5.81
C THR A 48 -7.05 1.22 6.87
N GLY A 49 -5.77 0.89 6.62
CA GLY A 49 -4.69 1.15 7.56
C GLY A 49 -3.39 0.49 7.13
N SER A 50 -2.31 0.82 7.84
CA SER A 50 -0.99 0.23 7.61
C SER A 50 -0.27 -0.03 8.94
N GLY A 51 0.74 -0.89 8.89
CA GLY A 51 1.61 -1.20 10.02
C GLY A 51 2.99 -1.65 9.54
N ALA A 52 3.98 -1.56 10.42
CA ALA A 52 5.30 -2.13 10.19
C ALA A 52 5.45 -3.42 10.99
N ASP A 53 6.12 -4.40 10.41
CA ASP A 53 6.56 -5.62 11.10
C ASP A 53 7.90 -5.40 11.83
N GLU A 54 8.40 -6.38 12.58
CA GLU A 54 9.61 -6.20 13.41
C GLU A 54 10.86 -5.87 12.59
N ASP A 55 10.91 -6.27 11.32
CA ASP A 55 12.01 -5.97 10.41
C ASP A 55 11.84 -4.63 9.65
N GLY A 56 10.78 -3.87 9.95
CA GLY A 56 10.42 -2.60 9.35
C GLY A 56 9.71 -2.69 7.99
N THR A 57 9.35 -3.89 7.53
CA THR A 57 8.53 -4.10 6.34
C THR A 57 7.13 -3.53 6.56
N ILE A 58 6.64 -2.76 5.60
CA ILE A 58 5.32 -2.13 5.68
C ILE A 58 4.26 -3.07 5.10
N TYR A 59 3.14 -3.16 5.82
CA TYR A 59 1.94 -3.86 5.39
C TYR A 59 0.75 -2.90 5.36
N MET A 60 -0.20 -3.18 4.47
CA MET A 60 -1.43 -2.42 4.27
C MET A 60 -2.64 -3.35 4.41
N THR A 61 -3.60 -2.95 5.23
CA THR A 61 -4.91 -3.63 5.33
C THR A 61 -5.88 -3.01 4.34
N THR A 62 -6.73 -3.85 3.75
CA THR A 62 -7.80 -3.42 2.86
C THR A 62 -9.13 -4.01 3.31
N ALA A 63 -10.23 -3.47 2.77
CA ALA A 63 -11.57 -4.01 2.96
C ALA A 63 -12.36 -4.01 1.64
N HIS A 64 -13.62 -4.47 1.69
CA HIS A 64 -14.60 -4.33 0.63
C HIS A 64 -15.85 -3.55 1.09
N ALA A 65 -15.73 -2.83 2.21
CA ALA A 65 -16.82 -2.10 2.84
C ALA A 65 -17.08 -0.80 2.06
N ASN A 66 -18.07 -0.83 1.15
CA ASN A 66 -18.47 0.31 0.34
C ASN A 66 -19.69 1.03 0.95
N TYR A 67 -19.87 2.31 0.60
CA TYR A 67 -21.13 3.02 0.85
C TYR A 67 -22.31 2.27 0.21
N GLY A 68 -23.34 2.00 1.00
CA GLY A 68 -24.48 1.18 0.56
C GLY A 68 -24.22 -0.33 0.53
N GLY A 69 -23.08 -0.78 1.04
CA GLY A 69 -22.78 -2.21 1.22
C GLY A 69 -23.65 -2.90 2.28
N PRO A 70 -23.45 -4.21 2.50
CA PRO A 70 -24.21 -4.97 3.48
C PRO A 70 -24.16 -4.35 4.88
N VAL A 71 -25.34 -4.18 5.49
CA VAL A 71 -25.49 -3.61 6.86
C VAL A 71 -24.83 -4.51 7.90
N LYS A 72 -24.84 -5.83 7.69
CA LYS A 72 -24.15 -6.79 8.56
C LYS A 72 -22.69 -6.89 8.12
N PRO A 73 -21.71 -6.53 8.98
CA PRO A 73 -20.30 -6.56 8.61
C PRO A 73 -19.83 -7.94 8.15
N ALA A 74 -20.36 -9.02 8.74
CA ALA A 74 -20.02 -10.41 8.41
C ALA A 74 -20.39 -10.83 6.98
N ASP A 75 -21.30 -10.10 6.32
CA ASP A 75 -21.72 -10.39 4.95
C ASP A 75 -20.81 -9.71 3.91
N ASN A 76 -19.88 -8.84 4.35
CA ASN A 76 -18.90 -8.23 3.46
C ASN A 76 -17.82 -9.26 3.09
N ALA A 77 -17.34 -9.18 1.84
CA ALA A 77 -16.15 -9.91 1.44
C ALA A 77 -14.98 -9.52 2.37
N ARG A 78 -14.19 -10.52 2.77
CA ARG A 78 -13.04 -10.30 3.65
C ARG A 78 -11.98 -9.51 2.89
N GLY A 79 -11.46 -8.48 3.54
CA GLY A 79 -10.27 -7.79 3.06
C GLY A 79 -9.01 -8.63 3.21
N ALA A 80 -7.88 -8.01 2.88
CA ALA A 80 -6.57 -8.68 2.91
C ALA A 80 -5.52 -7.81 3.61
N LEU A 81 -4.43 -8.46 4.00
CA LEU A 81 -3.19 -7.80 4.42
C LEU A 81 -2.19 -7.94 3.28
N TRP A 82 -1.69 -6.82 2.78
CA TRP A 82 -0.74 -6.76 1.67
C TRP A 82 0.61 -6.29 2.17
N MET A 83 1.68 -6.99 1.74
CA MET A 83 3.05 -6.59 2.00
C MET A 83 3.52 -5.61 0.93
N MET A 84 4.16 -4.51 1.32
CA MET A 84 4.85 -3.61 0.40
C MET A 84 6.21 -4.21 0.03
N VAL A 85 6.44 -4.41 -1.26
CA VAL A 85 7.63 -5.08 -1.80
C VAL A 85 8.22 -4.24 -2.92
N GLU A 86 9.56 -4.19 -2.98
CA GLU A 86 10.27 -3.63 -4.12
C GLU A 86 9.93 -4.40 -5.40
N ALA A 87 9.68 -3.69 -6.51
CA ALA A 87 9.07 -4.28 -7.70
C ALA A 87 9.86 -5.45 -8.31
N ASP A 88 11.20 -5.41 -8.24
CA ASP A 88 12.08 -6.47 -8.74
C ASP A 88 12.31 -7.62 -7.74
N LYS A 89 11.76 -7.50 -6.52
CA LYS A 89 11.89 -8.46 -5.41
C LYS A 89 10.60 -9.16 -5.03
N VAL A 90 9.55 -8.99 -5.82
CA VAL A 90 8.29 -9.74 -5.64
C VAL A 90 8.60 -11.24 -5.71
N PRO A 91 8.28 -12.03 -4.65
CA PRO A 91 8.57 -13.45 -4.65
C PRO A 91 7.90 -14.17 -5.84
N LYS A 92 8.60 -15.13 -6.44
CA LYS A 92 8.07 -15.90 -7.56
C LYS A 92 6.78 -16.62 -7.15
N GLY A 93 5.70 -16.38 -7.89
CA GLY A 93 4.39 -16.98 -7.64
C GLY A 93 3.58 -16.30 -6.53
N ALA A 94 4.06 -15.17 -5.99
CA ALA A 94 3.26 -14.36 -5.08
C ALA A 94 2.02 -13.79 -5.80
N GLU A 95 0.90 -13.75 -5.08
CA GLU A 95 -0.24 -12.95 -5.49
C GLU A 95 0.12 -11.47 -5.38
N THR A 96 -0.10 -10.72 -6.45
CA THR A 96 0.10 -9.28 -6.49
C THR A 96 -1.23 -8.57 -6.63
N ILE A 97 -1.32 -7.39 -6.03
CA ILE A 97 -2.46 -6.50 -6.19
C ILE A 97 -2.70 -6.24 -7.69
N PRO A 98 -3.94 -6.37 -8.18
CA PRO A 98 -4.29 -5.92 -9.53
C PRO A 98 -4.04 -4.42 -9.67
N LEU A 99 -3.24 -4.04 -10.67
CA LEU A 99 -2.97 -2.64 -10.96
C LEU A 99 -3.86 -2.17 -12.10
N ASP A 100 -4.51 -1.03 -11.90
CA ASP A 100 -5.28 -0.37 -12.93
C ASP A 100 -4.36 0.30 -13.95
N LYS A 101 -4.82 0.38 -15.20
CA LYS A 101 -4.07 1.07 -16.26
C LYS A 101 -3.97 2.56 -15.91
N LYS A 102 -2.78 3.14 -16.09
CA LYS A 102 -2.56 4.59 -16.03
C LYS A 102 -3.25 5.28 -17.20
#